data_AF-A0A7X7G7F3-F1
#
_entry.id   AF-A0A7X7G7F3-F1
#
_cell.length_a   1.000
_cell.length_b   1.000
_cell.length_c   1.000
_cell.angle_alpha   90.00
_cell.angle_beta   90.00
_cell.angle_gamma   90.00
#
_symmetry.space_group_name_H-M   'P 1'
#
loop_
_entity.id
_entity.type
_entity.pdbx_description
1 polymer ?
#
loop_
_entity_poly.entity_id
_entity_poly.type
_entity_poly.pdbx_seq_one_letter_code
_entity_poly.pdbx_strand_id
1 'polypeptide(L)'
;MSDPFAGAAASPAHDPFAEDAGVYVLGALDEAERAAFEDHLAGCAACRAAVAEVADLPRLLAAVPPEGLADPPATVLRGLLAAVGQEGAGQEGADGDLAARRGRRRRRWWTGVGLVAAAAAGFLAAALAGVPWGVDDGGPVADARVLALEPDAGRA
;
A
#
# COMPACT_ATOMS: atom_id res chain seq x y z
N MET A 1 -28.87 -9.11 12.30
CA MET A 1 -27.97 -9.53 11.22
C MET A 1 -26.71 -8.73 11.39
N SER A 2 -25.69 -9.37 11.95
CA SER A 2 -24.39 -8.76 12.19
C SER A 2 -23.67 -8.54 10.87
N ASP A 3 -23.10 -7.37 10.68
CA ASP A 3 -22.36 -6.98 9.49
C ASP A 3 -21.01 -7.74 9.46
N PRO A 4 -20.76 -8.64 8.48
CA PRO A 4 -19.55 -9.47 8.48
C PRO A 4 -18.26 -8.70 8.15
N PHE A 5 -18.35 -7.40 7.85
CA PHE A 5 -17.22 -6.52 7.52
C PHE A 5 -16.88 -5.48 8.59
N ALA A 6 -17.62 -5.43 9.70
CA ALA A 6 -17.39 -4.48 10.78
C ALA A 6 -16.24 -4.94 11.70
N GLY A 7 -15.03 -4.98 11.16
CA GLY A 7 -13.81 -5.32 11.90
C GLY A 7 -12.61 -4.57 11.33
N ALA A 8 -12.47 -3.29 11.67
CA ALA A 8 -11.19 -2.58 11.52
C ALA A 8 -11.09 -1.44 12.56
N ALA A 9 -10.89 -1.82 13.82
CA ALA A 9 -10.30 -0.94 14.80
C ALA A 9 -8.84 -0.63 14.37
N ALA A 10 -8.48 0.66 14.34
CA ALA A 10 -7.12 1.20 14.18
C ALA A 10 -6.21 0.46 13.17
N SER A 11 -6.31 0.82 11.88
CA SER A 11 -5.55 0.14 10.83
C SER A 11 -4.03 0.27 11.02
N PRO A 12 -3.26 -0.85 10.95
CA PRO A 12 -1.83 -0.79 10.72
C PRO A 12 -1.55 0.03 9.45
N ALA A 13 -0.37 0.66 9.38
CA ALA A 13 0.05 1.41 8.20
C ALA A 13 -0.14 0.53 6.94
N HIS A 14 -1.09 0.91 6.09
CA HIS A 14 -1.42 0.17 4.88
C HIS A 14 -0.23 0.19 3.92
N ASP A 15 0.21 -0.99 3.49
CA ASP A 15 1.26 -1.13 2.49
C ASP A 15 0.72 -0.62 1.14
N PRO A 16 1.33 0.42 0.54
CA PRO A 16 0.87 0.97 -0.72
C PRO A 16 1.04 0.03 -1.92
N PHE A 17 1.72 -1.12 -1.77
CA PHE A 17 1.99 -2.09 -2.83
C PHE A 17 1.18 -3.40 -2.68
N ALA A 18 0.27 -3.48 -1.72
CA ALA A 18 -0.46 -4.71 -1.40
C ALA A 18 -1.22 -5.31 -2.61
N GLU A 19 -1.65 -4.48 -3.55
CA GLU A 19 -2.44 -4.90 -4.72
C GLU A 19 -1.64 -4.91 -6.04
N ASP A 20 -0.33 -4.62 -6.00
CA ASP A 20 0.47 -4.43 -7.20
C ASP A 20 0.98 -5.74 -7.82
N ALA A 21 0.87 -6.88 -7.10
CA ALA A 21 1.39 -8.17 -7.54
C ALA A 21 0.81 -8.63 -8.91
N GLY A 22 -0.50 -8.44 -9.11
CA GLY A 22 -1.16 -8.83 -10.36
C GLY A 22 -0.71 -7.98 -11.56
N VAL A 23 -0.70 -6.66 -11.41
CA VAL A 23 -0.29 -5.74 -12.48
C VAL A 23 1.21 -5.82 -12.77
N TYR A 24 2.03 -6.14 -11.77
CA TYR A 24 3.45 -6.46 -11.96
C TYR A 24 3.64 -7.70 -12.83
N VAL A 25 2.99 -8.82 -12.47
CA VAL A 25 3.12 -10.10 -13.19
C VAL A 25 2.55 -10.02 -14.61
N LEU A 26 1.50 -9.23 -14.83
CA LEU A 26 0.93 -8.97 -16.15
C LEU A 26 1.70 -7.92 -16.97
N GLY A 27 2.75 -7.30 -16.40
CA GLY A 27 3.56 -6.29 -17.09
C GLY A 27 2.83 -4.99 -17.37
N ALA A 28 1.82 -4.65 -16.56
CA ALA A 28 0.98 -3.46 -16.73
C ALA A 28 1.50 -2.22 -15.96
N LEU A 29 2.57 -2.36 -15.19
CA LEU A 29 3.25 -1.25 -14.53
C LEU A 29 4.14 -0.48 -15.52
N ASP A 30 4.19 0.84 -15.38
CA ASP A 30 5.20 1.63 -16.07
C ASP A 30 6.61 1.40 -15.46
N GLU A 31 7.66 1.84 -16.14
CA GLU A 31 9.05 1.58 -15.73
C GLU A 31 9.35 2.08 -14.30
N ALA A 32 8.83 3.25 -13.95
CA ALA A 32 9.07 3.86 -12.65
C ALA A 32 8.29 3.15 -11.54
N GLU A 33 7.06 2.72 -11.83
CA GLU A 33 6.24 1.93 -10.92
C GLU A 33 6.84 0.54 -10.68
N ARG A 34 7.34 -0.11 -11.75
CA ARG A 34 8.00 -1.42 -11.65
C ARG A 34 9.24 -1.34 -10.77
N ALA A 35 10.13 -0.37 -11.02
CA ALA A 35 11.33 -0.19 -10.20
C ALA A 35 10.99 0.05 -8.72
N ALA A 36 9.98 0.88 -8.43
CA ALA A 36 9.54 1.14 -7.06
C ALA A 36 8.96 -0.12 -6.37
N PHE A 37 8.23 -0.95 -7.11
CA PHE A 37 7.69 -2.20 -6.56
C PHE A 37 8.80 -3.23 -6.34
N GLU A 38 9.79 -3.34 -7.24
CA GLU A 38 10.94 -4.24 -7.08
C GLU A 38 11.82 -3.86 -5.88
N ASP A 39 12.06 -2.57 -5.65
CA ASP A 39 12.73 -2.08 -4.45
C ASP A 39 11.98 -2.49 -3.18
N HIS A 40 10.63 -2.43 -3.19
CA HIS A 40 9.81 -2.87 -2.08
C HIS A 40 9.83 -4.41 -1.91
N LEU A 41 9.81 -5.17 -3.01
CA LEU A 41 9.90 -6.63 -3.00
C LEU A 41 11.20 -7.13 -2.35
N ALA A 42 12.30 -6.37 -2.40
CA ALA A 42 13.53 -6.72 -1.69
C ALA A 42 13.32 -6.79 -0.16
N GLY A 43 12.47 -5.92 0.39
CA GLY A 43 12.21 -5.81 1.83
C GLY A 43 10.96 -6.53 2.34
N CYS A 44 9.96 -6.80 1.49
CA CYS A 44 8.65 -7.27 1.95
C CYS A 44 8.37 -8.73 1.58
N ALA A 45 8.32 -9.62 2.59
CA ALA A 45 7.99 -11.03 2.39
C ALA A 45 6.54 -11.26 1.94
N ALA A 46 5.60 -10.43 2.39
CA ALA A 46 4.18 -10.54 2.04
C ALA A 46 3.97 -10.25 0.55
N CYS A 47 4.56 -9.17 0.01
CA CYS A 47 4.47 -8.88 -1.42
C CYS A 47 5.19 -9.92 -2.30
N ARG A 48 6.31 -10.49 -1.83
CA ARG A 48 6.94 -11.64 -2.52
C ARG A 48 6.04 -12.86 -2.57
N ALA A 49 5.33 -13.16 -1.47
CA ALA A 49 4.36 -14.26 -1.43
C ALA A 49 3.19 -13.99 -2.39
N ALA A 50 2.65 -12.76 -2.38
CA ALA A 50 1.57 -12.36 -3.30
C ALA A 50 1.99 -12.52 -4.78
N VAL A 51 3.21 -12.11 -5.15
CA VAL A 51 3.73 -12.35 -6.51
C VAL A 51 3.81 -13.84 -6.83
N ALA A 52 4.30 -14.66 -5.89
CA ALA A 52 4.39 -16.10 -6.08
C ALA A 52 3.01 -16.77 -6.28
N GLU A 53 1.97 -16.28 -5.61
CA GLU A 53 0.59 -16.78 -5.77
C GLU A 53 0.03 -16.55 -7.19
N VAL A 54 0.43 -15.46 -7.86
CA VAL A 54 -0.09 -15.11 -9.18
C VAL A 54 0.90 -15.32 -10.34
N ALA A 55 2.14 -15.73 -10.05
CA ALA A 55 3.22 -15.85 -11.04
C ALA A 55 2.91 -16.82 -12.21
N ASP A 56 2.06 -17.83 -11.97
CA ASP A 56 1.66 -18.79 -13.00
C ASP A 56 0.55 -18.28 -13.93
N LEU A 57 -0.16 -17.22 -13.56
CA LEU A 57 -1.30 -16.71 -14.33
C LEU A 57 -0.95 -16.36 -15.78
N PRO A 58 0.16 -15.66 -16.10
CA PRO A 58 0.48 -15.35 -17.49
C PRO A 58 0.64 -16.59 -18.37
N ARG A 59 1.23 -17.66 -17.82
CA ARG A 59 1.39 -18.93 -18.52
C ARG A 59 0.05 -19.62 -18.73
N LEU A 60 -0.82 -19.62 -17.73
CA LEU A 60 -2.17 -20.18 -17.84
C LEU A 60 -3.02 -19.43 -18.87
N LEU A 61 -2.91 -18.10 -18.89
CA LEU A 61 -3.59 -17.25 -19.86
C LEU A 61 -3.06 -17.48 -21.29
N ALA A 62 -1.74 -17.67 -21.45
CA ALA A 62 -1.14 -17.98 -22.75
C ALA A 62 -1.52 -19.37 -23.30
N ALA A 63 -1.98 -20.28 -22.43
CA ALA A 63 -2.42 -21.61 -22.83
C ALA A 63 -3.86 -21.64 -23.39
N VAL A 64 -4.59 -20.51 -23.33
CA VAL A 64 -5.95 -20.43 -23.88
C VAL A 64 -5.88 -20.49 -25.41
N PRO A 65 -6.49 -21.51 -26.03
CA PRO A 65 -6.34 -21.73 -27.45
C PRO A 65 -7.35 -20.85 -28.23
N PRO A 66 -6.94 -20.22 -29.35
CA PRO A 66 -7.73 -19.17 -30.00
C PRO A 66 -9.04 -19.66 -30.61
N GLU A 67 -9.18 -20.95 -30.88
CA GLU A 67 -10.37 -21.56 -31.49
C GLU A 67 -11.58 -21.55 -30.56
N GLY A 68 -11.36 -21.46 -29.25
CA GLY A 68 -12.41 -21.32 -28.23
C GLY A 68 -12.84 -19.87 -27.97
N LEU A 69 -12.15 -18.88 -28.55
CA LEU A 69 -12.46 -17.47 -28.38
C LEU A 69 -13.41 -17.02 -29.50
N ALA A 70 -14.60 -16.56 -29.12
CA ALA A 70 -15.49 -15.90 -30.06
C ALA A 70 -14.86 -14.57 -30.49
N ASP A 71 -14.82 -14.30 -31.80
CA ASP A 71 -14.40 -13.00 -32.30
C ASP A 71 -15.39 -11.93 -31.83
N PRO A 72 -14.97 -10.94 -31.02
CA PRO A 72 -15.87 -9.94 -30.51
C PRO A 72 -16.41 -9.10 -31.68
N PRO A 73 -17.71 -8.74 -31.68
CA PRO A 73 -18.25 -7.92 -32.76
C PRO A 73 -17.55 -6.57 -32.79
N ALA A 74 -17.29 -6.04 -34.00
CA ALA A 74 -16.55 -4.79 -34.20
C ALA A 74 -17.16 -3.57 -33.45
N THR A 75 -18.44 -3.64 -33.09
CA THR A 75 -19.12 -2.65 -32.24
C THR A 75 -18.53 -2.57 -30.84
N VAL A 76 -18.07 -3.69 -30.27
CA VAL A 76 -17.42 -3.74 -28.95
C VAL A 76 -16.10 -3.00 -29.01
N LEU A 77 -15.22 -3.32 -29.97
CA LEU A 77 -13.95 -2.63 -30.14
C LEU A 77 -14.15 -1.13 -30.38
N ARG A 78 -15.07 -0.77 -31.28
CA ARG A 78 -15.37 0.65 -31.57
C ARG A 78 -15.93 1.37 -30.35
N GLY A 79 -16.78 0.71 -29.56
CA GLY A 79 -17.33 1.24 -28.32
C GLY A 79 -16.26 1.49 -27.26
N LEU A 80 -15.32 0.55 -27.08
CA LEU A 80 -14.18 0.70 -26.16
C LEU A 80 -13.27 1.84 -26.58
N LEU A 81 -12.90 1.92 -27.86
CA LEU A 81 -12.05 3.00 -28.37
C LEU A 81 -12.75 4.36 -28.25
N ALA A 82 -14.07 4.41 -28.46
CA ALA A 82 -14.85 5.62 -28.25
C ALA A 82 -14.88 6.01 -26.76
N ALA A 83 -15.07 5.06 -25.84
CA ALA A 83 -15.07 5.32 -24.40
C ALA A 83 -13.71 5.89 -23.94
N VAL A 84 -12.60 5.26 -24.32
CA VAL A 84 -11.25 5.75 -24.04
C VAL A 84 -10.99 7.13 -24.66
N GLY A 85 -11.50 7.37 -25.89
CA GLY A 85 -11.40 8.67 -26.55
C GLY A 85 -12.20 9.79 -25.85
N GLN A 86 -13.35 9.45 -25.23
CA GLN A 86 -14.16 10.39 -24.45
C GLN A 86 -13.54 10.70 -23.09
N GLU A 87 -12.91 9.71 -22.45
CA GLU A 87 -12.09 9.90 -21.25
C GLU A 87 -10.90 10.81 -21.54
N GLY A 88 -10.26 10.64 -22.71
CA GLY A 88 -9.21 11.52 -23.25
C GLY A 88 -9.61 13.00 -23.41
N ALA A 89 -10.89 13.27 -23.69
CA ALA A 89 -11.40 14.64 -23.84
C ALA A 89 -11.73 15.32 -22.49
N GLY A 90 -11.95 14.53 -21.42
CA GLY A 90 -12.10 15.01 -20.04
C GLY A 90 -10.80 14.93 -19.20
N GLN A 91 -9.69 14.51 -19.83
CA GLN A 91 -8.51 13.97 -19.14
C GLN A 91 -7.58 15.00 -18.52
N GLU A 92 -7.67 16.29 -18.87
CA GLU A 92 -6.87 17.34 -18.23
C GLU A 92 -7.06 17.38 -16.69
N GLY A 93 -8.24 16.95 -16.20
CA GLY A 93 -8.52 16.83 -14.76
C GLY A 93 -8.23 15.43 -14.17
N ALA A 94 -8.47 14.36 -14.91
CA ALA A 94 -8.34 12.98 -14.43
C ALA A 94 -6.88 12.48 -14.45
N ASP A 95 -6.11 12.85 -15.48
CA ASP A 95 -4.66 12.66 -15.49
C ASP A 95 -4.02 13.45 -14.35
N GLY A 96 -4.58 14.61 -14.01
CA GLY A 96 -4.21 15.39 -12.84
C GLY A 96 -4.42 14.62 -11.53
N ASP A 97 -5.54 13.92 -11.35
CA ASP A 97 -5.79 13.19 -10.10
C ASP A 97 -5.04 11.86 -10.04
N LEU A 98 -4.86 11.14 -11.16
CA LEU A 98 -4.00 9.95 -11.23
C LEU A 98 -2.51 10.30 -11.07
N ALA A 99 -2.02 11.35 -11.74
CA ALA A 99 -0.68 11.87 -11.54
C ALA A 99 -0.50 12.47 -10.15
N ALA A 100 -1.54 13.05 -9.54
CA ALA A 100 -1.49 13.50 -8.15
C ALA A 100 -1.52 12.32 -7.17
N ARG A 101 -2.27 11.24 -7.43
CA ARG A 101 -2.20 9.99 -6.65
C ARG A 101 -0.77 9.41 -6.74
N ARG A 102 -0.20 9.33 -7.94
CA ARG A 102 1.19 8.89 -8.21
C ARG A 102 2.23 9.79 -7.54
N GLY A 103 2.07 11.11 -7.63
CA GLY A 103 2.96 12.11 -7.02
C GLY A 103 2.89 12.10 -5.50
N ARG A 104 1.69 11.93 -4.91
CA ARG A 104 1.50 11.77 -3.46
C ARG A 104 2.11 10.46 -2.97
N ARG A 105 1.95 9.35 -3.72
CA ARG A 105 2.57 8.05 -3.42
C ARG A 105 4.10 8.14 -3.46
N ARG A 106 4.67 8.77 -4.49
CA ARG A 106 6.11 9.00 -4.65
C ARG A 106 6.70 9.95 -3.59
N ARG A 107 5.99 11.04 -3.24
CA ARG A 107 6.39 11.94 -2.14
C ARG A 107 6.38 11.25 -0.79
N ARG A 108 5.34 10.47 -0.48
CA ARG A 108 5.23 9.72 0.78
C ARG A 108 6.39 8.74 0.95
N TRP A 109 6.80 8.07 -0.14
CA TRP A 109 7.97 7.20 -0.15
C TRP A 109 9.28 7.96 0.12
N TRP A 110 9.50 9.12 -0.51
CA TRP A 110 10.73 9.92 -0.29
C TRP A 110 10.80 10.51 1.12
N THR A 111 9.66 10.89 1.71
CA THR A 111 9.61 11.39 3.09
C THR A 111 9.82 10.28 4.12
N GLY A 112 9.40 9.04 3.84
CA GLY A 112 9.63 7.89 4.72
C GLY A 112 11.09 7.43 4.71
N VAL A 113 11.70 7.32 3.53
CA VAL A 113 13.12 6.94 3.37
C VAL A 113 14.05 8.01 3.95
N GLY A 114 13.74 9.30 3.77
CA GLY A 114 14.51 10.40 4.34
C GLY A 114 14.55 10.39 5.88
N LEU A 115 13.46 9.99 6.54
CA LEU A 115 13.39 9.91 8.00
C LEU A 115 14.18 8.70 8.56
N VAL A 116 14.15 7.55 7.89
CA VAL A 116 14.90 6.35 8.31
C VAL A 116 16.41 6.53 8.11
N ALA A 117 16.83 7.16 7.01
CA ALA A 117 18.24 7.46 6.76
C ALA A 117 18.81 8.46 7.79
N ALA A 118 18.03 9.47 8.19
CA ALA A 118 18.44 10.43 9.21
C ALA A 118 18.58 9.77 10.60
N ALA A 119 17.67 8.86 10.96
CA ALA A 119 17.77 8.11 12.22
C ALA A 119 19.02 7.21 12.25
N ALA A 120 19.29 6.45 11.19
CA ALA A 120 20.45 5.57 11.11
C ALA A 120 21.80 6.33 11.19
N ALA A 121 21.89 7.50 10.54
CA ALA A 121 23.08 8.36 10.64
C ALA A 121 23.25 8.94 12.05
N GLY A 122 22.17 9.29 12.73
CA GLY A 122 22.18 9.73 14.14
C GLY A 122 22.69 8.64 15.09
N PHE A 123 22.19 7.40 14.94
CA PHE A 123 22.66 6.26 15.73
C PHE A 123 24.15 5.96 15.50
N LEU A 124 24.60 6.00 14.24
CA LEU A 124 26.00 5.73 13.90
C LEU A 124 26.93 6.83 14.43
N ALA A 125 26.53 8.10 14.32
CA ALA A 125 27.28 9.23 14.87
C ALA A 125 27.35 9.19 16.41
N ALA A 126 26.25 8.86 17.10
CA ALA A 126 26.21 8.74 18.55
C ALA A 126 27.07 7.57 19.07
N ALA A 127 27.06 6.44 18.35
CA ALA A 127 27.91 5.28 18.66
C ALA A 127 29.41 5.58 18.46
N LEU A 128 29.77 6.31 17.41
CA LEU A 128 31.17 6.71 17.15
C LEU A 128 31.66 7.80 18.12
N ALA A 129 30.76 8.65 18.61
CA ALA A 129 31.10 9.73 19.56
C ALA A 129 31.16 9.26 21.04
N GLY A 130 30.79 8.02 21.34
CA GLY A 130 30.86 7.47 22.70
C GLY A 130 29.91 8.15 23.70
N VAL A 131 28.81 8.74 23.23
CA VAL A 131 27.83 9.41 24.10
C VAL A 131 27.10 8.33 24.91
N PRO A 132 27.17 8.34 26.26
CA PRO A 132 26.33 7.46 27.05
C PRO A 132 24.88 7.88 26.83
N TRP A 133 24.08 7.01 26.23
CA TRP A 133 22.64 7.23 26.11
C TRP A 133 22.06 7.14 27.52
N GLY A 134 21.98 8.29 28.19
CA GLY A 134 21.14 8.47 29.37
C GLY A 134 19.70 8.34 28.91
N VAL A 135 19.12 7.15 29.09
CA VAL A 135 17.67 7.01 29.14
C VAL A 135 17.27 7.66 30.46
N ASP A 136 16.80 8.90 30.38
CA ASP A 136 16.12 9.54 31.51
C ASP A 136 14.78 8.82 31.74
N ASP A 137 14.73 7.90 32.70
CA ASP A 137 13.49 7.28 33.22
C ASP A 137 12.62 8.28 34.03
N GLY A 138 12.59 9.55 33.62
CA GLY A 138 12.10 10.67 34.42
C GLY A 138 11.10 11.56 33.71
N GLY A 139 10.01 11.00 33.18
CA GLY A 139 8.82 11.78 32.83
C GLY A 139 7.75 11.68 33.93
N PRO A 140 7.14 12.79 34.42
CA PRO A 140 6.10 12.70 35.44
C PRO A 140 4.90 11.93 34.88
N VAL A 141 4.60 10.77 35.47
CA VAL A 141 3.32 10.11 35.27
C VAL A 141 2.23 11.07 35.72
N ALA A 142 1.45 11.57 34.76
CA ALA A 142 0.20 12.23 35.07
C ALA A 142 -0.65 11.23 35.86
N ASP A 143 -1.00 11.62 37.08
CA ASP A 143 -1.83 10.88 38.03
C ASP A 143 -3.17 10.51 37.34
N ALA A 144 -3.22 9.30 36.79
CA ALA A 144 -4.47 8.71 36.35
C ALA A 144 -5.23 8.32 37.62
N ARG A 145 -5.96 9.29 38.19
CA ARG A 145 -6.97 9.03 39.20
C ARG A 145 -7.89 7.93 38.67
N VAL A 146 -7.70 6.73 39.19
CA VAL A 146 -8.67 5.66 39.07
C VAL A 146 -9.92 6.14 39.79
N LEU A 147 -10.90 6.61 39.02
CA LEU A 147 -12.27 6.67 39.50
C LEU A 147 -12.66 5.23 39.82
N ALA A 148 -12.55 4.88 41.09
CA ALA A 148 -13.11 3.66 41.64
C ALA A 148 -14.58 3.61 41.23
N LEU A 149 -14.90 2.68 40.34
CA LEU A 149 -16.28 2.27 40.13
C LEU A 149 -16.67 1.54 41.41
N GLU A 150 -17.41 2.21 42.30
CA GLU A 150 -17.95 1.56 43.49
C GLU A 150 -18.89 0.42 43.06
N PRO A 151 -18.74 -0.80 43.60
CA PRO A 151 -19.70 -1.86 43.40
C PRO A 151 -21.00 -1.52 44.15
N ASP A 152 -22.10 -1.40 43.41
CA ASP A 152 -23.45 -1.25 43.94
C ASP A 152 -23.83 -2.51 44.75
N ALA A 153 -23.67 -2.39 46.06
CA ALA A 153 -24.20 -3.33 47.04
C ALA A 153 -25.59 -2.86 47.49
N GLY A 154 -26.61 -3.28 46.75
CA GLY A 154 -27.70 -4.02 47.38
C GLY A 154 -29.13 -3.46 47.33
N ARG A 155 -30.04 -4.45 47.43
CA ARG A 155 -31.50 -4.45 47.69
C ARG A 155 -32.34 -4.67 46.43
N ALA A 156 -33.31 -5.59 46.38
CA ALA A 156 -33.81 -6.60 47.31
C ALA A 156 -34.60 -7.64 46.50
#